data_AF-A0A7J4SZZ3-F1
#
_entry.id   AF-A0A7J4SZZ3-F1
#
_cell.length_a   1.000
_cell.length_b   1.000
_cell.length_c   1.000
_cell.angle_alpha   90.00
_cell.angle_beta   90.00
_cell.angle_gamma   90.00
#
_symmetry.space_group_name_H-M   'P 1'
#
loop_
_entity.id
_entity.type
_entity.pdbx_description
1 polymer ?
#
loop_
_entity_poly.entity_id
_entity_poly.type
_entity_poly.pdbx_seq_one_letter_code
_entity_poly.pdbx_strand_id
1 'polypeptide(L)'
;MSATFLIRIDVPDSRSIAHDASLEAAGESVLQYGLGLDAEISGENRIVELLADSDYDGACTILQEALTNGKQTNCWLAKNSATSNPYGLVGTSSGPTVTVHHLVTVNSDAWTISLTLWNIGGGA
;
A
#
# COMPACT_ATOMS: atom_id res chain seq x y z
N MET A 1 52.97 6.35 -24.32
CA MET A 1 52.25 5.07 -24.17
C MET A 1 50.82 5.41 -23.77
N SER A 2 49.81 5.05 -24.56
CA SER A 2 48.40 5.34 -24.27
C SER A 2 47.67 4.02 -24.03
N ALA A 3 47.04 3.87 -22.86
CA ALA A 3 46.25 2.70 -22.52
C ALA A 3 44.78 3.01 -22.80
N THR A 4 44.13 2.13 -23.56
CA THR A 4 42.68 2.16 -23.77
C THR A 4 42.04 1.13 -22.86
N PHE A 5 41.00 1.52 -22.14
CA PHE A 5 40.19 0.61 -21.34
C PHE A 5 38.75 0.66 -21.83
N LEU A 6 38.11 -0.51 -21.82
CA LEU A 6 36.69 -0.69 -22.12
C LEU A 6 35.95 -0.86 -20.81
N ILE A 7 34.95 -0.02 -20.58
CA ILE A 7 34.02 -0.15 -19.46
C ILE A 7 32.73 -0.75 -20.03
N ARG A 8 32.36 -1.93 -19.51
CA ARG A 8 31.06 -2.53 -19.77
C ARG A 8 30.13 -2.09 -18.63
N ILE A 9 29.07 -1.38 -18.97
CA ILE A 9 28.00 -1.03 -18.04
C ILE A 9 26.83 -1.94 -18.37
N ASP A 10 26.51 -2.87 -17.46
CA ASP A 10 25.28 -3.65 -17.55
C ASP A 10 24.14 -2.79 -16.98
N VAL A 11 23.27 -2.33 -17.86
CA VAL A 11 22.03 -1.65 -17.47
C VAL A 11 20.96 -2.74 -17.32
N PRO A 12 20.48 -3.03 -16.10
CA PRO A 12 19.40 -3.99 -15.92
C PRO A 12 18.16 -3.50 -16.67
N ASP A 13 17.46 -4.40 -17.33
CA ASP A 13 16.20 -4.08 -18.01
C ASP A 13 15.25 -3.38 -17.05
N SER A 14 14.55 -2.36 -17.54
CA SER A 14 13.51 -1.67 -16.79
C SER A 14 12.46 -2.70 -16.34
N ARG A 15 11.98 -2.58 -15.10
CA ARG A 15 10.88 -3.41 -14.61
C ARG A 15 9.72 -3.35 -15.59
N SER A 16 9.12 -4.49 -15.88
CA SER A 16 7.95 -4.54 -16.76
C SER A 16 6.83 -3.71 -16.16
N ILE A 17 6.43 -2.65 -16.87
CA ILE A 17 5.37 -1.71 -16.48
C ILE A 17 4.07 -2.45 -16.18
N ALA A 18 3.83 -3.59 -16.85
CA ALA A 18 2.61 -4.38 -16.67
C ALA A 18 2.51 -5.02 -15.27
N HIS A 19 3.62 -5.44 -14.67
CA HIS A 19 3.59 -6.06 -13.35
C HIS A 19 3.27 -5.02 -12.26
N ASP A 20 3.92 -3.86 -12.33
CA ASP A 20 3.73 -2.78 -11.36
C ASP A 20 2.30 -2.19 -11.47
N ALA A 21 1.78 -2.01 -12.69
CA ALA A 21 0.42 -1.51 -12.92
C ALA A 21 -0.68 -2.41 -12.32
N SER A 22 -0.47 -3.74 -12.31
CA SER A 22 -1.46 -4.68 -11.73
C SER A 22 -1.51 -4.61 -10.19
N LEU A 23 -0.38 -4.32 -9.55
CA LEU A 23 -0.28 -4.14 -8.10
C LEU A 23 -0.81 -2.77 -7.69
N GLU A 24 -0.48 -1.73 -8.45
CA GLU A 24 -0.99 -0.37 -8.24
C GLU A 24 -2.52 -0.33 -8.36
N ALA A 25 -3.07 -0.91 -9.43
CA ALA A 25 -4.52 -0.99 -9.63
C ALA A 25 -5.22 -1.77 -8.51
N ALA A 26 -4.61 -2.84 -8.01
CA ALA A 26 -5.15 -3.60 -6.89
C ALA A 26 -5.15 -2.78 -5.58
N GLY A 27 -4.07 -2.05 -5.31
CA GLY A 27 -3.96 -1.17 -4.14
C GLY A 27 -5.00 -0.04 -4.18
N GLU A 28 -5.12 0.64 -5.31
CA GLU A 28 -6.11 1.71 -5.50
C GLU A 28 -7.54 1.18 -5.37
N SER A 29 -7.83 0.00 -5.94
CA SER A 29 -9.17 -0.61 -5.84
C SER A 29 -9.54 -0.95 -4.40
N VAL A 30 -8.59 -1.43 -3.59
CA VAL A 30 -8.79 -1.72 -2.16
C VAL A 30 -9.05 -0.44 -1.37
N LEU A 31 -8.30 0.63 -1.65
CA LEU A 31 -8.50 1.93 -1.01
C LEU A 31 -9.90 2.48 -1.34
N GLN A 32 -10.29 2.45 -2.61
CA GLN A 32 -11.63 2.85 -3.05
C GLN A 32 -12.73 2.00 -2.43
N TYR A 33 -12.51 0.68 -2.32
CA TYR A 33 -13.43 -0.21 -1.63
C TYR A 33 -13.62 0.21 -0.17
N GLY A 34 -12.52 0.40 0.59
CA GLY A 34 -12.59 0.78 2.00
C GLY A 34 -13.29 2.13 2.23
N LEU A 35 -13.04 3.11 1.37
CA LEU A 35 -13.69 4.43 1.43
C LEU A 35 -15.16 4.40 1.01
N GLY A 36 -15.57 3.38 0.24
CA GLY A 36 -16.95 3.18 -0.19
C GLY A 36 -17.80 2.38 0.80
N LEU A 37 -17.23 1.88 1.90
CA LEU A 37 -17.98 1.19 2.95
C LEU A 37 -18.69 2.19 3.85
N ASP A 38 -19.97 1.95 4.11
CA ASP A 38 -20.76 2.76 5.06
C ASP A 38 -20.19 2.63 6.49
N ALA A 39 -20.24 3.72 7.26
CA ALA A 39 -19.92 3.69 8.69
C ALA A 39 -20.96 2.86 9.46
N GLU A 40 -20.53 2.14 10.49
CA GLU A 40 -21.43 1.31 11.32
C GLU A 40 -22.12 2.14 12.41
N ILE A 41 -21.39 3.07 13.04
CA ILE A 41 -21.87 3.90 14.14
C ILE A 41 -21.96 5.36 13.70
N SER A 42 -20.84 5.94 13.25
CA SER A 42 -20.76 7.36 12.90
C SER A 42 -19.57 7.67 12.01
N GLY A 43 -19.72 8.63 11.10
CA GLY A 43 -18.69 9.04 10.15
C GLY A 43 -19.17 8.99 8.71
N GLU A 44 -18.33 9.45 7.79
CA GLU A 44 -18.65 9.44 6.35
C GLU A 44 -18.52 8.04 5.74
N ASN A 45 -17.54 7.27 6.20
CA ASN A 45 -17.29 5.90 5.77
C ASN A 45 -16.61 5.11 6.90
N ARG A 46 -16.51 3.79 6.70
CA ARG A 46 -15.95 2.87 7.69
C ARG A 46 -14.50 3.17 8.07
N ILE A 47 -13.67 3.61 7.12
CA ILE A 47 -12.26 3.94 7.38
C ILE A 47 -12.15 5.19 8.26
N VAL A 48 -12.93 6.23 7.95
CA VAL A 48 -12.98 7.48 8.73
C VAL A 48 -13.43 7.22 10.16
N GLU A 49 -14.44 6.37 10.34
CA GLU A 49 -14.91 5.93 11.65
C GLU A 49 -13.79 5.25 12.46
N LEU A 50 -13.15 4.22 11.90
CA LEU A 50 -12.11 3.45 12.60
C LEU A 50 -10.89 4.31 12.94
N LEU A 51 -10.50 5.23 12.05
CA LEU A 51 -9.42 6.17 12.32
C LEU A 51 -9.79 7.20 13.41
N ALA A 52 -11.06 7.62 13.49
CA ALA A 52 -11.55 8.51 14.54
C ALA A 52 -11.54 7.81 15.91
N ASP A 53 -11.90 6.53 15.95
CA ASP A 53 -11.94 5.71 17.16
C ASP A 53 -10.58 5.13 17.56
N SER A 54 -9.51 5.50 16.83
CA SER A 54 -8.14 4.99 17.02
C SER A 54 -8.00 3.47 16.84
N ASP A 55 -8.94 2.83 16.14
CA ASP A 55 -8.87 1.43 15.74
C ASP A 55 -8.08 1.27 14.41
N TYR A 56 -6.78 1.49 14.52
CA TYR A 56 -5.84 1.44 13.40
C TYR A 56 -5.68 0.03 12.82
N ASP A 57 -5.70 -0.98 13.69
CA ASP A 57 -5.61 -2.37 13.28
C ASP A 57 -6.88 -2.81 12.53
N GLY A 58 -8.06 -2.40 13.00
CA GLY A 58 -9.33 -2.62 12.29
C GLY A 58 -9.35 -1.94 10.91
N ALA A 59 -8.93 -0.68 10.83
CA ALA A 59 -8.86 0.06 9.57
C ALA A 59 -7.95 -0.65 8.54
N CYS A 60 -6.78 -1.11 8.97
CA CYS A 60 -5.86 -1.83 8.10
C CYS A 60 -6.32 -3.25 7.76
N THR A 61 -6.99 -3.94 8.69
CA THR A 61 -7.50 -5.30 8.48
C THR A 61 -8.54 -5.32 7.37
N ILE A 62 -9.50 -4.39 7.37
CA ILE A 62 -10.52 -4.30 6.31
C ILE A 62 -9.89 -4.12 4.93
N LEU A 63 -8.87 -3.26 4.82
CA LEU A 63 -8.14 -3.05 3.57
C LEU A 63 -7.37 -4.31 3.16
N GLN A 64 -6.72 -4.99 4.10
CA GLN A 64 -5.97 -6.21 3.82
C GLN A 64 -6.88 -7.37 3.38
N GLU A 65 -8.05 -7.51 3.99
CA GLU A 65 -9.04 -8.55 3.66
C GLU A 65 -9.74 -8.31 2.32
N ALA A 66 -9.86 -7.05 1.90
CA ALA A 66 -10.41 -6.69 0.59
C ALA A 66 -9.50 -7.04 -0.60
N LEU A 67 -8.24 -7.40 -0.34
CA LEU A 67 -7.27 -7.66 -1.39
C LEU A 67 -7.56 -8.99 -2.12
N THR A 68 -7.44 -8.98 -3.44
CA THR A 68 -7.64 -10.19 -4.27
C THR A 68 -6.59 -11.26 -3.95
N ASN A 69 -7.01 -12.53 -4.00
CA ASN A 69 -6.14 -13.70 -3.90
C ASN A 69 -4.85 -13.58 -4.73
N GLY A 70 -3.74 -14.06 -4.18
CA GLY A 70 -2.43 -14.02 -4.84
C GLY A 70 -1.65 -12.72 -4.63
N LYS A 71 -2.17 -11.79 -3.82
CA LYS A 71 -1.45 -10.59 -3.37
C LYS A 71 -1.46 -10.49 -1.85
N GLN A 72 -0.47 -9.81 -1.30
CA GLN A 72 -0.42 -9.40 0.10
C GLN A 72 -0.08 -7.92 0.18
N THR A 73 -0.44 -7.29 1.30
CA THR A 73 -0.13 -5.89 1.55
C THR A 73 0.19 -5.61 3.01
N ASN A 74 1.18 -4.74 3.24
CA ASN A 74 1.37 -4.09 4.52
C ASN A 74 0.66 -2.74 4.50
N CYS A 75 -0.14 -2.48 5.53
CA CYS A 75 -0.84 -1.23 5.72
C CYS A 75 -0.05 -0.33 6.67
N TRP A 76 0.16 0.92 6.25
CA TRP A 76 0.88 1.91 7.02
C TRP A 76 0.02 3.16 7.17
N LEU A 77 -0.05 3.68 8.39
CA LEU A 77 -0.82 4.87 8.69
C LEU A 77 0.10 5.96 9.25
N ALA A 78 -0.07 7.17 8.75
CA ALA A 78 0.57 8.38 9.27
C ALA A 78 -0.48 9.45 9.57
N LYS A 79 -0.46 9.98 10.79
CA LYS A 79 -1.33 11.08 11.21
C LYS A 79 -0.59 12.41 11.04
N ASN A 80 -1.15 13.32 10.26
CA ASN A 80 -0.57 14.60 9.88
C ASN A 80 0.84 14.42 9.30
N SER A 81 1.85 14.98 9.96
CA SER A 81 3.27 14.86 9.58
C SER A 81 4.03 13.83 10.44
N ALA A 82 3.32 12.96 11.16
CA ALA A 82 3.95 11.92 11.96
C ALA A 82 4.58 10.82 11.09
N THR A 83 5.49 10.06 11.70
CA THR A 83 6.07 8.87 11.08
C THR A 83 4.98 7.83 10.80
N SER A 84 5.03 7.24 9.61
CA SER A 84 4.14 6.15 9.22
C SER A 84 4.46 4.89 10.02
N ASN A 85 3.45 4.29 10.66
CA ASN A 85 3.60 3.05 11.41
C ASN A 85 2.76 1.93 10.78
N PRO A 86 3.22 0.67 10.83
CA PRO A 86 2.46 -0.45 10.30
C PRO A 86 1.39 -0.89 11.30
N TYR A 87 0.23 -1.28 10.79
CA TYR A 87 -0.90 -1.82 11.56
C TYR A 87 -1.51 -3.03 10.85
N GLY A 88 -2.28 -3.83 11.58
CA GLY A 88 -2.84 -5.09 11.11
C GLY A 88 -1.77 -6.18 10.91
N LEU A 89 -1.98 -7.04 9.91
CA LEU A 89 -1.03 -8.11 9.62
C LEU A 89 0.18 -7.54 8.87
N VAL A 90 1.37 -7.69 9.46
CA VAL A 90 2.63 -7.25 8.83
C VAL A 90 3.39 -8.44 8.27
N GLY A 91 3.42 -8.55 6.95
CA GLY A 91 4.17 -9.56 6.20
C GLY A 91 5.56 -9.09 5.77
N THR A 92 6.37 -10.04 5.32
CA THR A 92 7.65 -9.78 4.63
C THR A 92 7.46 -10.00 3.14
N SER A 93 7.86 -9.04 2.32
CA SER A 93 7.71 -9.15 0.86
C SER A 93 8.55 -10.28 0.30
N SER A 94 7.92 -11.20 -0.45
CA SER A 94 8.59 -12.29 -1.17
C SER A 94 9.14 -11.86 -2.53
N GLY A 95 9.00 -10.59 -2.91
CA GLY A 95 9.38 -10.08 -4.22
C GLY A 95 9.26 -8.56 -4.33
N PRO A 96 9.20 -8.03 -5.57
CA PRO A 96 9.02 -6.61 -5.81
C PRO A 96 7.75 -6.07 -5.17
N THR A 97 7.84 -4.87 -4.59
CA THR A 97 6.73 -4.18 -3.97
C THR A 97 6.33 -2.94 -4.75
N VAL A 98 5.05 -2.59 -4.68
CA VAL A 98 4.48 -1.31 -5.12
C VAL A 98 3.80 -0.69 -3.92
N THR A 99 3.95 0.63 -3.72
CA THR A 99 3.24 1.33 -2.64
C THR A 99 2.27 2.33 -3.25
N VAL A 100 1.01 2.26 -2.82
CA VAL A 100 -0.03 3.24 -3.12
C VAL A 100 -0.32 4.06 -1.88
N HIS A 101 -0.71 5.31 -2.07
CA HIS A 101 -0.99 6.24 -1.00
C HIS A 101 -2.36 6.89 -1.21
N HIS A 102 -3.10 7.06 -0.13
CA HIS A 102 -4.33 7.83 -0.12
C HIS A 102 -4.39 8.75 1.08
N LEU A 103 -4.87 9.98 0.86
CA LEU A 103 -5.04 10.97 1.90
C LEU A 103 -6.52 11.04 2.28
N VAL A 104 -6.80 10.85 3.56
CA VAL A 104 -8.15 10.95 4.13
C VAL A 104 -8.14 11.98 5.24
N THR A 105 -9.13 12.85 5.30
CA THR A 105 -9.29 13.81 6.39
C THR A 105 -10.29 13.28 7.40
N VAL A 106 -9.88 13.19 8.66
CA VAL A 106 -10.73 12.77 9.78
C VAL A 106 -10.77 13.92 10.78
N ASN A 107 -11.93 14.57 10.90
CA ASN A 107 -12.08 15.81 11.67
C ASN A 107 -11.08 16.89 11.22
N SER A 108 -10.14 17.29 12.07
CA SER A 108 -9.08 18.26 11.79
C SER A 108 -7.74 17.64 11.43
N ASP A 109 -7.66 16.30 11.39
CA ASP A 109 -6.42 15.57 11.17
C ASP A 109 -6.39 14.97 9.76
N ALA A 110 -5.24 15.09 9.08
CA ALA A 110 -5.00 14.48 7.79
C ALA A 110 -4.31 13.13 7.99
N TRP A 111 -4.87 12.06 7.45
CA TRP A 111 -4.33 10.72 7.52
C TRP A 111 -3.79 10.29 6.17
N THR A 112 -2.55 9.82 6.13
CA THR A 112 -2.00 9.14 4.95
C THR A 112 -2.08 7.64 5.19
N ILE A 113 -2.86 6.96 4.36
CA ILE A 113 -2.97 5.51 4.30
C ILE A 113 -2.05 5.05 3.18
N SER A 114 -1.09 4.19 3.49
CA SER A 114 -0.17 3.62 2.50
C SER A 114 -0.29 2.12 2.49
N LEU A 115 -0.48 1.53 1.31
CA LEU A 115 -0.51 0.08 1.14
C LEU A 115 0.72 -0.33 0.34
N THR A 116 1.60 -1.13 0.92
CA THR A 116 2.75 -1.72 0.23
C THR A 116 2.39 -3.14 -0.19
N LEU A 117 2.16 -3.35 -1.48
CA LEU A 117 1.67 -4.59 -2.06
C LEU A 117 2.78 -5.41 -2.73
N TRP A 118 2.65 -6.72 -2.69
CA TRP A 118 3.44 -7.67 -3.49
C TRP A 118 2.60 -8.90 -3.87
N ASN A 119 3.06 -9.64 -4.87
CA ASN A 119 2.43 -10.92 -5.23
C ASN A 119 2.91 -12.05 -4.30
N ILE A 120 1.97 -12.91 -3.90
CA ILE A 120 2.25 -14.17 -3.21
C ILE A 120 1.88 -15.36 -4.10
N GLY A 121 2.88 -16.15 -4.45
CA GLY A 121 2.73 -17.27 -5.39
C GLY A 121 2.83 -16.84 -6.85
N GLY A 122 3.48 -17.69 -7.66
CA GLY A 122 3.82 -17.42 -9.07
C GLY A 122 5.31 -17.14 -9.24
N GLY A 123 6.13 -18.19 -9.15
CA GLY A 123 7.37 -18.17 -9.93
C GLY A 123 7.01 -17.94 -11.39
N ALA A 124 7.84 -17.12 -12.05
CA ALA A 124 7.84 -16.77 -13.48
C ALA A 124 7.00 -17.67 -14.41
#